data_AF-A0A397PID4-F1
#
_entry.id   AF-A0A397PID4-F1
#
_cell.length_a   1.000
_cell.length_b   1.000
_cell.length_c   1.000
_cell.angle_alpha   90.00
_cell.angle_beta   90.00
_cell.angle_gamma   90.00
#
_symmetry.space_group_name_H-M   'P 1'
#
loop_
_entity.id
_entity.type
_entity.pdbx_description
1 polymer ?
#
loop_
_entity_poly.entity_id
_entity_poly.type
_entity_poly.pdbx_seq_one_letter_code
_entity_poly.pdbx_strand_id
1 'polypeptide(L)'
;MTGRDNSGIDVPGERSVRHSRRFSDQLVEKTRKLFQERTTRQLTNEDARQILENLTGFFRVLGEWDRAQEKASAEEQLPENCRNVRIDEE
;
A
#
# COMPACT_ATOMS: atom_id res chain seq x y z
N MET A 1 -14.88 -7.39 53.08
CA MET A 1 -14.58 -8.15 51.85
C MET A 1 -15.73 -7.98 50.87
N THR A 2 -15.55 -7.20 49.80
CA THR A 2 -16.48 -7.19 48.67
C THR A 2 -15.66 -7.54 47.44
N GLY A 3 -15.85 -8.77 46.96
CA GLY A 3 -15.35 -9.20 45.67
C GLY A 3 -16.04 -8.40 44.57
N ARG A 4 -15.24 -7.83 43.68
CA ARG A 4 -15.65 -7.51 42.31
C ARG A 4 -14.74 -8.29 41.40
N ASP A 5 -15.25 -9.43 40.99
CA ASP A 5 -14.90 -10.14 39.78
C ASP A 5 -15.07 -9.21 38.57
N ASN A 6 -13.95 -8.63 38.12
CA ASN A 6 -13.89 -7.90 36.87
C ASN A 6 -13.85 -8.92 35.72
N SER A 7 -15.02 -9.43 35.37
CA SER A 7 -15.29 -10.01 34.06
C SER A 7 -15.63 -8.89 33.07
N GLY A 8 -14.99 -8.90 31.91
CA GLY A 8 -15.13 -7.89 30.85
C GLY A 8 -13.78 -7.23 30.59
N ILE A 9 -13.16 -7.37 29.42
CA ILE A 9 -13.76 -7.16 28.10
C ILE A 9 -13.11 -8.16 27.13
N ASP A 10 -13.90 -9.12 26.64
CA ASP A 10 -13.59 -9.81 25.41
C ASP A 10 -13.92 -8.83 24.28
N VAL A 11 -12.89 -8.22 23.66
CA VAL A 11 -13.06 -7.33 22.51
C VAL A 11 -13.17 -8.22 21.26
N PRO A 12 -14.35 -8.37 20.64
CA PRO A 12 -14.49 -9.20 19.46
C PRO A 12 -14.33 -8.28 18.24
N GLY A 13 -13.14 -8.25 17.62
CA GLY A 13 -12.98 -7.34 16.49
C GLY A 13 -11.71 -7.42 15.66
N GLU A 14 -10.61 -8.00 16.12
CA GLU A 14 -9.46 -8.18 15.24
C GLU A 14 -9.61 -9.50 14.49
N ARG A 15 -10.25 -9.41 13.31
CA ARG A 15 -9.97 -10.36 12.24
C ARG A 15 -8.45 -10.47 12.21
N SER A 16 -7.94 -11.61 12.65
CA SER A 16 -6.55 -12.01 12.42
C SER A 16 -6.39 -12.17 10.91
N VAL A 17 -6.34 -11.05 10.19
CA VAL A 17 -5.82 -10.97 8.84
C VAL A 17 -4.46 -11.61 8.98
N ARG A 18 -4.18 -12.70 8.26
CA ARG A 18 -2.88 -13.35 8.36
C ARG A 18 -1.86 -12.36 7.81
N HIS A 19 -1.25 -11.55 8.68
CA HIS A 19 -0.25 -10.58 8.26
C HIS A 19 0.90 -11.40 7.73
N SER A 20 1.12 -11.27 6.44
CA SER A 20 2.11 -12.05 5.73
C SER A 20 3.46 -11.83 6.40
N ARG A 21 4.24 -12.89 6.61
CA ARG A 21 5.65 -12.79 7.06
C ARG A 21 6.56 -12.18 5.97
N ARG A 22 6.01 -11.28 5.14
CA ARG A 22 6.67 -10.61 4.03
C ARG A 22 7.73 -9.62 4.49
N PHE A 23 7.58 -9.08 5.69
CA PHE A 23 8.54 -8.15 6.28
C PHE A 23 9.39 -8.87 7.33
N SER A 24 10.69 -8.62 7.31
CA SER A 24 11.59 -9.14 8.34
C SER A 24 11.28 -8.52 9.70
N ASP A 25 11.44 -9.28 10.78
CA ASP A 25 11.16 -8.79 12.13
C ASP A 25 12.01 -7.55 12.50
N GLN A 26 13.22 -7.45 11.93
CA GLN A 26 14.06 -6.25 12.07
C GLN A 26 13.43 -5.00 11.44
N LEU A 27 12.80 -5.14 10.26
CA LEU A 27 12.12 -4.04 9.59
C LEU A 27 10.86 -3.65 10.35
N VAL A 28 10.09 -4.64 10.82
CA VAL A 28 8.90 -4.42 11.64
C VAL A 28 9.24 -3.66 12.92
N GLU A 29 10.30 -4.06 13.64
CA GLU A 29 10.71 -3.40 14.87
C GLU A 29 11.20 -1.95 14.62
N LYS A 30 11.93 -1.72 13.52
CA LYS A 30 12.35 -0.37 13.13
C LYS A 30 11.15 0.52 12.83
N THR A 31 10.19 0.03 12.06
CA THR A 31 8.95 0.76 11.76
C THR A 31 8.18 1.02 13.04
N ARG A 32 8.04 0.04 13.92
CA ARG A 32 7.36 0.20 15.21
C ARG A 32 7.99 1.33 16.01
N LYS A 33 9.32 1.32 16.22
CA LYS A 33 10.02 2.38 16.97
C LYS A 33 9.82 3.75 16.35
N LEU A 34 10.01 3.87 15.04
CA LEU A 34 9.88 5.14 14.32
C LEU A 34 8.48 5.75 14.47
N PHE A 35 7.44 4.92 14.33
CA PHE A 35 6.06 5.40 14.42
C PHE A 35 5.60 5.54 15.88
N GLN A 36 6.18 4.79 16.81
CA GLN A 36 5.91 4.92 18.25
C GLN A 36 6.34 6.26 18.80
N GLU A 37 7.47 6.80 18.35
CA GLU A 37 7.96 8.13 18.76
C GLU A 37 7.01 9.26 18.34
N ARG A 38 6.23 9.05 17.28
CA ARG A 38 5.32 10.06 16.70
C ARG A 38 3.86 9.84 17.06
N THR A 39 3.54 8.73 17.71
CA THR A 39 2.16 8.35 18.02
C THR A 39 1.99 8.17 19.52
N THR A 40 1.00 8.84 20.09
CA THR A 40 0.69 8.77 21.53
C THR A 40 0.20 7.38 21.98
N ARG A 41 -0.27 6.55 21.04
CA ARG A 41 -0.73 5.18 21.31
C ARG A 41 0.43 4.19 21.28
N GLN A 42 0.38 3.15 22.10
CA GLN A 42 1.34 2.05 21.99
C GLN A 42 1.05 1.24 20.72
N LEU A 43 2.05 1.08 19.88
CA LEU A 43 2.01 0.31 18.65
C LEU A 43 2.57 -1.09 18.91
N THR A 44 1.84 -2.10 18.46
CA THR A 44 2.27 -3.48 18.46
C THR A 44 3.11 -3.78 17.21
N ASN A 45 3.77 -4.95 17.20
CA ASN A 45 4.46 -5.44 16.00
C ASN A 45 3.48 -5.64 14.83
N GLU A 46 2.21 -5.93 15.12
CA GLU A 46 1.20 -6.12 14.11
C GLU A 46 0.79 -4.80 13.45
N ASP A 47 0.64 -3.74 14.25
CA ASP A 47 0.44 -2.38 13.74
C ASP A 47 1.57 -1.96 12.80
N ALA A 48 2.81 -2.27 13.17
CA ALA A 48 3.97 -1.96 12.34
C ALA A 48 3.97 -2.73 11.01
N ARG A 49 3.50 -3.99 10.99
CA ARG A 49 3.29 -4.73 9.74
C ARG A 49 2.20 -4.10 8.89
N GLN A 50 1.08 -3.70 9.49
CA GLN A 50 -0.02 -3.06 8.77
C GLN A 50 0.42 -1.72 8.17
N ILE A 51 1.22 -0.94 8.89
CA ILE A 51 1.82 0.30 8.37
C ILE A 51 2.68 0.00 7.13
N LEU A 52 3.51 -1.05 7.17
CA LEU A 52 4.35 -1.44 6.03
C LEU A 52 3.52 -1.90 4.82
N GLU A 53 2.48 -2.72 5.03
CA GLU A 53 1.56 -3.10 3.94
C GLU A 53 0.90 -1.86 3.31
N ASN A 54 0.41 -0.92 4.14
CA ASN A 54 -0.22 0.30 3.65
C ASN A 54 0.75 1.17 2.84
N LEU A 55 1.99 1.35 3.34
CA LEU A 55 3.02 2.12 2.65
C LEU A 55 3.39 1.49 1.31
N THR A 56 3.65 0.18 1.29
CA THR A 56 4.02 -0.52 0.05
C THR A 56 2.87 -0.52 -0.97
N GLY A 57 1.62 -0.68 -0.51
CA GLY A 57 0.44 -0.56 -1.35
C GLY A 57 0.27 0.83 -1.97
N PHE A 58 0.46 1.89 -1.18
CA PHE A 58 0.36 3.27 -1.65
C PHE A 58 1.40 3.58 -2.74
N PHE A 59 2.67 3.25 -2.50
CA PHE A 59 3.72 3.48 -3.49
C PHE A 59 3.57 2.62 -4.75
N ARG A 60 2.99 1.41 -4.64
CA ARG A 60 2.66 0.59 -5.80
C ARG A 60 1.67 1.30 -6.72
N VAL A 61 0.60 1.88 -6.17
CA VAL A 61 -0.41 2.63 -6.95
C VAL A 61 0.23 3.83 -7.65
N LEU A 62 1.08 4.59 -6.95
CA LEU A 62 1.81 5.70 -7.56
C LEU A 62 2.70 5.24 -8.72
N GLY A 63 3.41 4.12 -8.55
CA GLY A 63 4.22 3.53 -9.63
C GLY A 63 3.40 3.01 -10.81
N GLU A 64 2.19 2.53 -10.57
CA GLU A 64 1.27 2.13 -11.64
C GLU A 64 0.80 3.34 -12.45
N TRP A 65 0.49 4.46 -11.79
CA TRP A 65 0.10 5.70 -12.46
C TRP A 65 1.25 6.34 -13.24
N ASP A 66 2.46 6.33 -12.69
CA ASP A 66 3.66 6.81 -13.37
C ASP A 66 3.90 6.03 -14.68
N ARG A 67 3.87 4.70 -14.60
CA ARG A 67 3.98 3.82 -15.78
C ARG A 67 2.85 4.02 -16.78
N ALA A 68 1.63 4.31 -16.31
CA ALA A 68 0.50 4.59 -17.19
C ALA A 68 0.69 5.93 -17.93
N GLN A 69 1.24 6.95 -17.27
CA GLN A 69 1.57 8.22 -17.89
C GLN A 69 2.69 8.08 -18.92
N GLU A 70 3.76 7.34 -18.61
CA GLU A 70 4.84 7.05 -19.57
C GLU A 70 4.30 6.37 -20.84
N LYS A 71 3.38 5.41 -20.68
CA LYS A 71 2.72 4.73 -21.80
C LYS A 71 1.83 5.67 -22.61
N ALA A 72 1.00 6.48 -21.94
CA ALA A 72 0.13 7.44 -22.61
C ALA A 72 0.95 8.45 -23.44
N SER A 73 2.06 8.97 -22.90
CA SER A 73 2.95 9.88 -23.63
C SER A 73 3.74 9.18 -24.76
N ALA A 74 3.95 7.87 -24.69
CA ALA A 74 4.55 7.09 -25.77
C ALA A 74 3.53 6.78 -26.89
N GLU A 75 2.26 6.60 -26.53
CA GLU A 75 1.17 6.28 -27.46
C GLU A 75 0.66 7.53 -28.20
N GLU A 76 0.72 8.71 -27.56
CA GLU A 76 0.45 10.02 -28.17
C GLU A 76 1.54 10.47 -29.18
N GLN A 77 2.68 9.77 -29.22
CA GLN A 77 3.75 9.96 -30.22
C GLN A 77 3.62 9.00 -31.42
N LEU A 78 2.47 8.36 -31.63
CA LEU A 78 2.18 7.73 -32.91
C LEU A 78 2.15 8.81 -34.00
N PRO A 79 3.05 8.77 -35.00
CA PRO A 79 3.14 9.82 -36.00
C PRO A 79 1.88 9.83 -36.86
N GLU A 80 1.35 11.03 -37.08
CA GLU A 80 0.42 11.33 -38.17
C GLU A 80 1.09 11.06 -39.52
N ASN A 81 1.22 9.79 -39.91
CA ASN A 81 1.54 9.45 -41.28
C ASN A 81 1.17 8.00 -41.64
N CYS A 82 -0.12 7.68 -41.59
CA CYS A 82 -0.66 6.77 -42.60
C CYS A 82 -1.02 7.62 -43.82
N ARG A 83 0.03 7.86 -44.62
CA ARG A 83 0.08 8.62 -45.87
C ARG A 83 -1.22 8.59 -46.65
N ASN A 84 -1.61 9.77 -47.14
CA ASN A 84 -2.38 9.90 -48.37
C ASN A 84 -1.86 8.90 -49.41
N VAL A 85 -2.63 7.86 -49.67
CA VAL A 85 -2.44 7.07 -50.89
C VAL A 85 -3.13 7.89 -51.98
N ARG A 86 -2.34 8.74 -52.65
CA ARG A 86 -2.62 9.08 -54.05
C ARG A 86 -2.66 7.75 -54.78
N ILE A 87 -3.83 7.36 -55.28
CA ILE A 87 -3.91 6.46 -56.42
C ILE A 87 -4.27 7.37 -57.58
N ASP A 88 -3.30 7.50 -58.47
CA ASP A 88 -3.36 8.28 -59.68
C ASP A 88 -4.46 7.79 -60.63
N GLU A 89 -4.85 8.73 -61.49
CA GLU A 89 -5.71 8.70 -62.67
C GLU A 89 -5.90 7.35 -63.38
N GLU A 90 -7.16 7.01 -63.70
CA GLU A 90 -7.62 6.59 -65.04
C GLU A 90 -9.07 7.04 -65.28
#